data_AF-A0A351EIH0-F1
#
_entry.id   AF-A0A351EIH0-F1
#
_cell.length_a   1.000
_cell.length_b   1.000
_cell.length_c   1.000
_cell.angle_alpha   90.00
_cell.angle_beta   90.00
_cell.angle_gamma   90.00
#
_symmetry.space_group_name_H-M   'P 1'
#
loop_
_entity.id
_entity.type
_entity.pdbx_description
1 polymer ?
#
loop_
_entity_poly.entity_id
_entity_poly.type
_entity_poly.pdbx_seq_one_letter_code
_entity_poly.pdbx_strand_id
1 'polypeptide(L)'
;AVGVGPGVDDRVAALVERDVDVLVVDTAHGHSRDVIEMVAKIKAIHDIEVVAGNVATGEATRALIAAGADGIKVGIGPGSICT
;
A
#
# COMPACT_ATOMS: atom_id res chain seq x y z
N ALA A 1 -7.50 -2.89 -4.36
CA ALA A 1 -6.07 -2.54 -4.44
C ALA A 1 -5.87 -1.31 -5.31
N VAL A 2 -4.88 -0.49 -4.99
CA VAL A 2 -4.49 0.73 -5.69
C VAL A 2 -2.97 0.79 -5.85
N GLY A 3 -2.49 1.50 -6.87
CA GLY A 3 -1.07 1.80 -7.03
C GLY A 3 -0.71 3.15 -6.37
N VAL A 4 0.26 3.87 -6.94
CA VAL A 4 0.67 5.22 -6.50
C VAL A 4 0.68 6.25 -7.64
N GLY A 5 0.08 5.89 -8.77
CA GLY A 5 0.07 6.73 -9.98
C GLY A 5 -0.96 7.87 -9.95
N PRO A 6 -1.01 8.68 -11.01
CA PRO A 6 -1.98 9.77 -11.14
C PRO A 6 -3.43 9.30 -10.98
N GLY A 7 -4.27 10.11 -10.32
CA GLY A 7 -5.69 9.80 -10.10
C GLY A 7 -5.96 8.74 -9.02
N VAL A 8 -4.92 8.31 -8.29
CA VAL A 8 -5.08 7.34 -7.20
C VAL A 8 -5.97 7.86 -6.08
N ASP A 9 -5.92 9.16 -5.76
CA ASP A 9 -6.73 9.75 -4.69
C ASP A 9 -8.24 9.57 -4.96
N ASP A 10 -8.69 9.89 -6.18
CA ASP A 10 -10.09 9.70 -6.59
C ASP A 10 -10.49 8.23 -6.52
N ARG A 11 -9.58 7.33 -6.90
CA ARG A 11 -9.81 5.89 -6.82
C ARG A 11 -9.90 5.40 -5.38
N VAL A 12 -9.06 5.92 -4.47
CA VAL A 12 -9.12 5.60 -3.04
C VAL A 12 -10.45 6.06 -2.47
N ALA A 13 -10.82 7.32 -2.69
CA ALA A 13 -12.07 7.90 -2.22
C ALA A 13 -13.27 7.07 -2.70
N ALA A 14 -13.33 6.75 -4.00
CA ALA A 14 -14.42 5.96 -4.56
C ALA A 14 -14.51 4.53 -3.99
N LEU A 15 -13.39 3.92 -3.60
CA LEU A 15 -13.39 2.60 -2.95
C LEU A 15 -13.84 2.69 -1.49
N VAL A 16 -13.37 3.69 -0.75
CA VAL A 16 -13.75 3.94 0.64
C VAL A 16 -15.25 4.31 0.73
N GLU A 17 -15.76 5.12 -0.19
CA GLU A 17 -17.21 5.42 -0.30
C GLU A 17 -18.08 4.18 -0.54
N ARG A 18 -17.48 3.09 -1.03
CA ARG A 18 -18.14 1.80 -1.24
C ARG A 18 -17.94 0.83 -0.08
N ASP A 19 -17.40 1.31 1.04
CA ASP A 19 -17.30 0.59 2.31
C ASP A 19 -16.51 -0.71 2.19
N VAL A 20 -15.38 -0.67 1.46
CA VAL A 20 -14.45 -1.80 1.43
C VAL A 20 -13.77 -1.94 2.80
N ASP A 21 -13.64 -3.17 3.29
CA ASP A 21 -13.08 -3.42 4.63
C ASP A 21 -11.59 -3.08 4.73
N VAL A 22 -10.85 -3.28 3.62
CA VAL A 22 -9.39 -3.11 3.57
C VAL A 22 -8.94 -2.60 2.21
N LEU A 23 -7.99 -1.67 2.23
CA LEU A 23 -7.34 -1.17 1.03
C LEU A 23 -5.92 -1.72 0.93
N VAL A 24 -5.54 -2.18 -0.27
CA VAL A 24 -4.18 -2.66 -0.54
C VAL A 24 -3.44 -1.65 -1.41
N VAL A 25 -2.37 -1.04 -0.90
CA VAL A 25 -1.39 -0.29 -1.71
C VAL A 25 -0.41 -1.30 -2.31
N ASP A 26 -0.59 -1.57 -3.60
CA ASP A 26 0.03 -2.67 -4.31
C ASP A 26 0.98 -2.17 -5.41
N THR A 27 2.28 -2.38 -5.20
CA THR A 27 3.32 -2.12 -6.18
C THR A 27 4.36 -3.25 -6.19
N ALA A 28 5.15 -3.35 -7.27
CA ALA A 28 6.26 -4.30 -7.33
C ALA A 28 7.36 -4.02 -6.27
N HIS A 29 7.55 -2.76 -5.88
CA HIS A 29 8.55 -2.34 -4.90
C HIS A 29 7.99 -1.32 -3.91
N GLY A 30 7.52 -1.83 -2.76
CA GLY A 30 6.91 -1.05 -1.70
C GLY A 30 7.89 -0.21 -0.88
N HIS A 31 9.20 -0.49 -0.94
CA HIS A 31 10.21 0.34 -0.26
C HIS A 31 10.58 1.57 -1.10
N SER A 32 9.58 2.33 -1.51
CA SER A 32 9.72 3.55 -2.29
C SER A 32 9.03 4.71 -1.59
N ARG A 33 9.54 5.93 -1.80
CA ARG A 33 8.99 7.15 -1.22
C ARG A 33 7.50 7.29 -1.54
N ASP A 34 7.14 7.11 -2.80
CA ASP A 34 5.76 7.31 -3.27
C ASP A 34 4.78 6.34 -2.60
N VAL A 35 5.20 5.09 -2.31
CA VAL A 35 4.38 4.12 -1.57
C VAL A 35 4.26 4.51 -0.09
N ILE A 36 5.36 4.88 0.55
CA ILE A 36 5.38 5.30 1.96
C ILE A 36 4.48 6.54 2.16
N GLU A 37 4.61 7.54 1.29
CA GLU A 37 3.80 8.75 1.31
C GLU A 37 2.32 8.46 1.03
N MET A 38 2.02 7.55 0.10
CA MET A 38 0.66 7.12 -0.20
C MET A 38 -0.02 6.46 1.00
N VAL A 39 0.68 5.52 1.68
CA VAL A 39 0.16 4.87 2.89
C VAL A 39 -0.14 5.90 3.96
N ALA A 40 0.83 6.77 4.27
CA ALA A 40 0.66 7.81 5.27
C ALA A 40 -0.50 8.75 4.94
N LYS A 41 -0.65 9.13 3.66
CA LYS A 41 -1.74 9.99 3.19
C LYS A 41 -3.10 9.31 3.34
N ILE A 42 -3.24 8.05 2.93
CA ILE A 42 -4.50 7.30 3.04
C ILE A 42 -4.92 7.22 4.51
N LYS A 43 -4.00 6.82 5.41
CA LYS A 43 -4.26 6.71 6.85
C LYS A 43 -4.56 8.05 7.52
N ALA A 44 -4.11 9.18 6.95
CA ALA A 44 -4.41 10.50 7.47
C ALA A 44 -5.79 11.03 7.04
N ILE A 45 -6.33 10.57 5.90
CA ILE A 45 -7.57 11.10 5.32
C ILE A 45 -8.76 10.15 5.58
N HIS A 46 -8.52 8.84 5.61
CA HIS A 46 -9.55 7.82 5.67
C HIS A 46 -9.38 6.93 6.90
N ASP A 47 -10.50 6.59 7.54
CA ASP A 47 -10.57 5.59 8.60
C ASP A 47 -10.75 4.19 7.98
N ILE A 48 -9.65 3.60 7.51
CA ILE A 48 -9.64 2.29 6.86
C ILE A 48 -8.34 1.53 7.15
N GLU A 49 -8.43 0.20 7.15
CA GLU A 49 -7.29 -0.72 7.23
C GLU A 49 -6.50 -0.70 5.91
N VAL A 50 -5.17 -0.61 6.00
CA VAL A 50 -4.26 -0.53 4.85
C VAL A 50 -3.23 -1.64 4.89
N VAL A 51 -3.21 -2.46 3.85
CA VAL A 51 -2.12 -3.41 3.56
C VAL A 51 -1.17 -2.81 2.53
N ALA A 52 0.13 -2.76 2.83
CA ALA A 52 1.12 -2.16 1.94
C ALA A 52 2.20 -3.15 1.50
N GLY A 53 2.62 -3.05 0.23
CA GLY A 53 3.74 -3.83 -0.28
C GLY A 53 4.03 -3.57 -1.77
N ASN A 54 4.91 -4.38 -2.39
CA ASN A 54 5.59 -5.55 -1.84
C ASN A 54 6.95 -5.23 -1.22
N VAL A 55 7.30 -5.94 -0.15
CA VAL A 55 8.63 -5.85 0.48
C VAL A 55 9.27 -7.23 0.62
N ALA A 56 10.60 -7.26 0.75
CA ALA A 56 11.38 -8.47 0.98
C ALA A 56 12.45 -8.34 2.07
N THR A 57 12.51 -7.18 2.76
CA THR A 57 13.50 -6.90 3.81
C THR A 57 12.83 -6.38 5.07
N GLY A 58 13.50 -6.58 6.21
CA GLY A 58 13.03 -6.06 7.50
C GLY A 58 13.03 -4.54 7.57
N GLU A 59 13.96 -3.87 6.88
CA GLU A 59 14.00 -2.41 6.79
C GLU A 59 12.78 -1.85 6.04
N ALA A 60 12.49 -2.39 4.86
CA ALA A 60 11.33 -2.02 4.08
C ALA A 60 10.01 -2.25 4.84
N THR A 61 9.94 -3.37 5.56
CA THR A 61 8.81 -3.70 6.44
C THR A 61 8.63 -2.63 7.52
N ARG A 62 9.71 -2.24 8.22
CA ARG A 62 9.66 -1.19 9.24
C ARG A 62 9.27 0.16 8.67
N ALA A 63 9.72 0.50 7.46
CA ALA A 63 9.38 1.76 6.81
C ALA A 63 7.87 1.87 6.56
N LEU A 64 7.23 0.80 6.06
CA LEU A 64 5.78 0.78 5.82
C LEU A 64 4.96 0.75 7.12
N ILE A 65 5.44 0.05 8.16
CA ILE A 65 4.82 0.09 9.50
C ILE A 65 4.88 1.53 10.05
N ALA A 66 6.03 2.20 9.94
CA ALA A 66 6.17 3.58 10.39
C ALA A 66 5.29 4.57 9.62
N ALA A 67 4.95 4.26 8.37
CA ALA A 67 4.00 5.02 7.56
C ALA A 67 2.53 4.84 7.99
N GLY A 68 2.23 3.83 8.82
CA GLY A 68 0.89 3.53 9.31
C GLY A 68 0.20 2.35 8.63
N ALA A 69 0.92 1.50 7.90
CA ALA A 69 0.32 0.27 7.35
C ALA A 69 -0.10 -0.69 8.48
N ASP A 70 -1.32 -1.21 8.40
CA ASP A 70 -1.88 -2.19 9.35
C ASP A 70 -1.51 -3.63 8.97
N GLY A 71 -1.20 -3.86 7.69
CA GLY A 71 -0.68 -5.13 7.19
C GLY A 71 0.43 -4.96 6.16
N ILE A 72 1.29 -5.97 6.03
CA ILE A 72 2.42 -5.96 5.10
C ILE A 72 2.32 -7.12 4.10
N LYS A 73 2.40 -6.80 2.81
CA LYS A 73 2.45 -7.78 1.73
C LYS A 73 3.90 -8.11 1.38
N VAL A 74 4.31 -9.35 1.68
CA VAL A 74 5.71 -9.81 1.54
C VAL A 74 5.88 -10.65 0.27
N GLY A 75 6.89 -10.32 -0.52
CA GLY A 75 7.31 -11.11 -1.68
C GLY A 75 7.74 -10.25 -2.87
N ILE A 76 9.01 -10.32 -3.24
CA ILE A 76 9.55 -9.72 -4.48
C ILE A 76 10.20 -10.85 -5.28
N GLY A 77 9.66 -11.16 -6.46
CA GLY A 77 10.08 -12.27 -7.30
C GLY A 77 9.42 -13.67 -7.11
N PRO A 78 8.70 -14.02 -6.02
CA PRO A 78 8.24 -15.42 -5.85
C PRO A 78 6.96 -15.76 -6.63
N GLY A 79 6.36 -14.80 -7.33
CA GLY A 79 5.16 -15.04 -8.12
C GLY A 79 5.46 -15.94 -9.32
N SER A 80 4.64 -16.96 -9.57
CA SER A 80 4.85 -17.95 -10.64
C SER A 80 4.93 -17.36 -12.05
N ILE A 81 4.41 -16.14 -12.25
CA ILE A 81 4.43 -15.41 -13.52
C ILE A 81 5.31 -14.16 -13.49
N CYS A 82 6.02 -13.92 -12.38
CA CYS A 82 6.94 -12.80 -12.25
C CYS A 82 8.23 -13.15 -13.02
N THR A 83 8.63 -12.26 -13.93
CA THR A 83 9.90 -12.36 -14.67
C THR A 83 10.97 -11.48 -14.05
#